data_AF-A0A2V9KLD6-F1
#
_entry.id   AF-A0A2V9KLD6-F1
#
_cell.length_a   1.000
_cell.length_b   1.000
_cell.length_c   1.000
_cell.angle_alpha   90.00
_cell.angle_beta   90.00
_cell.angle_gamma   90.00
#
_symmetry.space_group_name_H-M   'P 1'
#
loop_
_entity.id
_entity.type
_entity.pdbx_description
1 polymer ?
#
loop_
_entity_poly.entity_id
_entity_poly.type
_entity_poly.pdbx_seq_one_letter_code
_entity_poly.pdbx_strand_id
1 'polypeptide(L)'
;MSSRSRRPSLLGALLWTALGLVFLLRNFGIGPDFWRIAARYWPILLILVGLGKVIDYYRQRQGVALRFGDLFGLFLLIVFGAVASRVTSSPGLREFIRDMPIHIGGARLQIGDWPGNSYSFNDESSYPLQRSTPLRIENSYGGILVTPGSDNEVRVRLRKVVFQDDEGRAKQIAAEVKLEGGPLGLGGAESRGFLVKTNRDELASKGYRFHTEMEVLVPKKCALEVRNAFGEVRVSNLERKLDVVTSHKPLEVRGCRGEIRASNRYADSNLMDLTGKVVVDARGRVAVESVRGDVEVTNEFSPVEIRDVDGAVKVTNTEGRIVIDKVTKPVVVDARGSSVTAQNLAAGLKLTASHRQVKVSDVDSNVVLDTRYGSVELSNIKGNVQITSNSDRINAEDVSGSFSARGTATSFRANTIGGPVEIATTLKEVIVNDFSSSCKISNEFGNVTLTTENAPKGDVTVRSRNGDIELFLPEEAAFQIEATARNGRVDSNFPGLEPAEAGGDAGSLRGRVRTGGPKVVLETQYSSIHLRTRGSEPSRKMSKPERFRRERKFEREPFRRSLN
;
A
#
# COMPACT_ATOMS: atom_id res chain seq x y z
N MET A 1 -13.48 44.72 54.17
CA MET A 1 -13.13 43.72 55.22
C MET A 1 -14.25 42.68 55.23
N SER A 2 -14.11 41.38 55.05
CA SER A 2 -12.97 40.47 55.24
C SER A 2 -12.95 39.38 54.15
N SER A 3 -11.76 38.98 53.74
CA SER A 3 -11.52 37.76 52.99
C SER A 3 -11.88 36.56 53.86
N ARG A 4 -12.99 35.86 53.56
CA ARG A 4 -13.22 34.52 54.15
C ARG A 4 -12.29 33.53 53.46
N SER A 5 -11.09 33.37 54.03
CA SER A 5 -10.16 32.32 53.66
C SER A 5 -10.82 30.96 53.91
N ARG A 6 -11.26 30.29 52.83
CA ARG A 6 -11.62 28.87 52.91
C ARG A 6 -10.33 28.10 53.14
N ARG A 7 -10.16 27.56 54.34
CA ARG A 7 -8.97 26.76 54.68
C ARG A 7 -8.91 25.56 53.73
N PRO A 8 -7.78 25.32 53.03
CA PRO A 8 -7.62 24.16 52.16
C PRO A 8 -7.76 22.87 53.00
N SER A 9 -8.37 21.83 52.43
CA SER A 9 -8.55 20.58 53.16
C SER A 9 -7.19 19.92 53.39
N LEU A 10 -6.87 19.68 54.67
CA LEU A 10 -5.62 19.04 55.09
C LEU A 10 -5.45 17.64 54.49
N LEU A 11 -6.55 16.98 54.13
CA LEU A 11 -6.59 15.67 53.49
C LEU A 11 -5.95 15.66 52.10
N GLY A 12 -6.10 16.72 51.31
CA GLY A 12 -5.46 16.80 49.99
C GLY A 12 -3.95 16.85 50.12
N ALA A 13 -3.44 17.71 51.01
CA ALA A 13 -2.01 17.82 51.29
C ALA A 13 -1.43 16.51 51.84
N LEU A 14 -2.11 15.88 52.81
CA LEU A 14 -1.72 14.60 53.41
C LEU A 14 -1.62 13.47 52.37
N LEU A 15 -2.58 13.41 51.43
CA LEU A 15 -2.62 12.39 50.38
C LEU A 15 -1.47 12.58 49.37
N TRP A 16 -1.15 13.82 49.02
CA TRP A 16 0.01 14.12 48.16
C TRP A 16 1.35 13.88 48.85
N THR A 17 1.49 14.20 50.14
CA THR A 17 2.70 13.84 50.91
C THR A 17 2.84 12.33 51.09
N ALA A 18 1.75 11.60 51.32
CA ALA A 18 1.79 10.14 51.41
C ALA A 18 2.16 9.53 50.05
N LEU A 19 1.62 10.05 48.95
CA LEU A 19 1.97 9.62 47.60
C LEU A 19 3.44 9.91 47.28
N GLY A 20 3.94 11.09 47.65
CA GLY A 20 5.36 11.45 47.51
C GLY A 20 6.28 10.55 48.34
N LEU A 21 5.89 10.24 49.58
CA LEU A 21 6.64 9.33 50.46
C LEU A 21 6.69 7.90 49.90
N VAL A 22 5.59 7.43 49.29
CA VAL A 22 5.52 6.12 48.63
C VAL A 22 6.44 6.05 47.40
N PHE A 23 6.47 7.09 46.57
CA PHE A 23 7.39 7.16 45.43
C PHE A 23 8.86 7.23 45.89
N LEU A 24 9.13 7.93 46.99
CA LEU A 24 10.46 8.03 47.58
C LEU A 24 10.93 6.69 48.16
N LEU A 25 10.07 5.98 48.90
CA LEU A 25 10.38 4.65 49.43
C LEU A 25 10.62 3.60 48.33
N ARG A 26 9.89 3.71 47.21
CA ARG A 26 10.14 2.88 46.01
C ARG A 26 11.52 3.17 45.40
N ASN A 27 11.95 4.43 45.38
CA ASN A 27 13.24 4.80 44.81
C ASN A 27 14.43 4.32 45.67
N PHE A 28 14.21 4.11 46.97
CA PHE A 28 15.20 3.52 47.88
C PHE A 28 15.21 1.98 47.90
N GLY A 29 14.31 1.31 47.16
CA GLY A 29 14.27 -0.16 47.07
C GLY A 29 13.84 -0.88 48.35
N ILE A 30 13.23 -0.18 49.32
CA ILE A 30 12.84 -0.74 50.61
C ILE A 30 11.33 -1.05 50.61
N GLY A 31 10.97 -2.35 50.55
CA GLY A 31 9.61 -2.86 50.85
C GLY A 31 9.06 -3.91 49.86
N PRO A 32 8.11 -4.78 50.27
CA PRO A 32 7.48 -5.80 49.41
C PRO A 32 6.62 -5.18 48.28
N ASP A 33 6.24 -5.98 47.28
CA ASP A 33 5.45 -5.61 46.07
C ASP A 33 4.20 -4.76 46.39
N PHE A 34 4.42 -3.45 46.51
CA PHE A 34 3.42 -2.47 46.95
C PHE A 34 2.20 -2.47 46.03
N TRP A 35 2.40 -2.66 44.73
CA TRP A 35 1.33 -2.73 43.74
C TRP A 35 0.35 -3.87 44.00
N ARG A 36 0.81 -4.99 44.55
CA ARG A 36 -0.04 -6.16 44.85
C ARG A 36 -0.89 -5.92 46.11
N ILE A 37 -0.33 -5.23 47.10
CA ILE A 37 -1.03 -4.83 48.32
C ILE A 37 -2.04 -3.71 48.01
N ALA A 38 -1.62 -2.69 47.25
CA ALA A 38 -2.50 -1.61 46.80
C ALA A 38 -3.67 -2.15 45.96
N ALA A 39 -3.42 -3.06 45.02
CA ALA A 39 -4.48 -3.68 44.22
C ALA A 39 -5.44 -4.57 45.03
N ARG A 40 -5.02 -5.10 46.18
CA ARG A 40 -5.87 -5.94 47.05
C ARG A 40 -6.70 -5.11 48.05
N TYR A 41 -6.14 -4.01 48.56
CA TYR A 41 -6.73 -3.23 49.65
C TYR A 41 -7.20 -1.84 49.25
N TRP A 42 -7.20 -1.49 47.95
CA TRP A 42 -7.75 -0.22 47.46
C TRP A 42 -9.20 0.08 47.89
N PRO A 43 -10.11 -0.90 48.12
CA PRO A 43 -11.46 -0.58 48.59
C PRO A 43 -11.47 0.10 49.97
N ILE A 44 -10.45 -0.11 50.80
CA ILE A 44 -10.31 0.56 52.11
C ILE A 44 -10.15 2.07 51.92
N LEU A 45 -9.50 2.51 50.83
CA LEU A 45 -9.37 3.94 50.52
C LEU A 45 -10.72 4.59 50.22
N LEU A 46 -11.65 3.86 49.58
CA LEU A 46 -13.02 4.36 49.36
C LEU A 46 -13.78 4.53 50.68
N ILE A 47 -13.62 3.58 51.60
CA ILE A 47 -14.23 3.64 52.93
C ILE A 47 -13.67 4.83 53.72
N LEU A 48 -12.35 5.05 53.70
CA LEU A 48 -11.71 6.19 54.36
C LEU A 48 -12.12 7.54 53.77
N VAL A 49 -12.25 7.64 52.45
CA VAL A 49 -12.74 8.86 51.78
C VAL A 49 -14.20 9.13 52.12
N GLY A 50 -15.04 8.08 52.17
CA GLY A 50 -16.44 8.18 52.58
C GLY A 50 -16.60 8.64 54.03
N LEU A 51 -15.85 8.02 54.95
CA LEU A 51 -15.81 8.42 56.37
C LEU A 51 -15.35 9.87 56.55
N GLY A 52 -14.33 10.31 55.80
CA GLY A 52 -13.86 11.68 55.83
C GLY A 52 -14.94 12.70 55.46
N LYS A 53 -15.75 12.41 54.43
CA LYS A 53 -16.87 13.27 54.03
C LYS A 53 -18.01 13.30 55.05
N VAL A 54 -18.28 12.19 55.73
CA VAL A 54 -19.27 12.14 56.83
C VAL A 54 -18.83 12.98 58.02
N ILE A 55 -17.53 12.94 58.35
CA ILE A 55 -16.95 13.77 59.41
C ILE A 55 -16.98 15.26 59.04
N ASP A 56 -16.65 15.61 57.79
CA ASP A 56 -16.73 16.99 57.30
C ASP A 56 -18.17 17.51 57.27
N TYR A 57 -19.15 16.67 56.92
CA TYR A 57 -20.58 16.99 56.97
C TYR A 57 -21.06 17.30 58.39
N TYR A 58 -20.59 16.54 59.39
CA TYR A 58 -20.93 16.80 60.80
C TYR A 58 -20.23 18.04 61.37
N ARG A 59 -19.01 18.36 60.90
CA ARG A 59 -18.25 19.53 61.35
C ARG A 59 -18.67 20.85 60.70
N GLN A 60 -19.20 20.84 59.47
CA GLN A 60 -19.64 22.04 58.76
C GLN A 60 -21.10 21.90 58.34
N ARG A 61 -22.03 22.45 59.15
CA ARG A 61 -23.49 22.51 58.88
C ARG A 61 -23.89 23.45 57.71
N GLN A 62 -23.10 23.54 56.65
CA GLN A 62 -23.49 24.21 55.40
C GLN A 62 -23.15 23.31 54.21
N GLY A 63 -24.10 23.20 53.27
CA GLY A 63 -24.22 22.15 52.28
C GLY A 63 -22.91 21.69 51.64
N VAL A 64 -22.71 20.36 51.64
CA VAL A 64 -21.60 19.70 50.96
C VAL A 64 -21.80 19.85 49.45
N ALA A 65 -21.13 20.83 48.86
CA ALA A 65 -21.04 20.92 47.40
C ALA A 65 -20.05 19.87 46.89
N LEU A 66 -20.56 18.84 46.21
CA LEU A 66 -19.74 17.88 45.46
C LEU A 66 -19.03 18.63 44.33
N ARG A 67 -17.73 18.91 44.51
CA ARG A 67 -16.92 19.50 43.44
C ARG A 67 -16.71 18.45 42.36
N PHE A 68 -16.79 18.87 41.09
CA PHE A 68 -16.64 17.98 39.94
C PHE A 68 -15.32 17.18 39.97
N GLY A 69 -14.25 17.77 40.52
CA GLY A 69 -12.97 17.09 40.73
C GLY A 69 -13.00 15.96 41.76
N ASP A 70 -13.87 16.02 42.78
CA ASP A 70 -14.00 14.96 43.80
C ASP A 70 -14.74 13.74 43.21
N LEU A 71 -15.78 13.99 42.41
CA LEU A 71 -16.51 12.94 41.69
C LEU A 71 -15.65 12.32 40.59
N PHE A 72 -14.90 13.14 39.86
CA PHE A 72 -13.98 12.65 38.84
C PHE A 72 -12.82 11.85 39.45
N GLY A 73 -12.26 12.29 40.57
CA GLY A 73 -11.23 11.55 41.30
C GLY A 73 -11.75 10.21 41.85
N LEU A 74 -12.96 10.18 42.40
CA LEU A 74 -13.59 8.95 42.89
C LEU A 74 -13.91 7.99 41.74
N PHE A 75 -14.42 8.49 40.62
CA PHE A 75 -14.67 7.72 39.41
C PHE A 75 -13.37 7.14 38.84
N LEU A 76 -12.32 7.95 38.74
CA LEU A 76 -11.03 7.51 38.24
C LEU A 76 -10.41 6.46 39.17
N LEU A 77 -10.56 6.60 40.48
CA LEU A 77 -10.09 5.62 41.47
C LEU A 77 -10.89 4.31 41.43
N ILE A 78 -12.20 4.36 41.22
CA ILE A 78 -13.05 3.18 41.01
C ILE A 78 -12.71 2.49 39.69
N VAL A 79 -12.51 3.24 38.60
CA VAL A 79 -12.14 2.70 37.29
C VAL A 79 -10.74 2.09 37.36
N PHE A 80 -9.75 2.78 37.94
CA PHE A 80 -8.40 2.24 38.09
C PHE A 80 -8.36 1.04 39.03
N GLY A 81 -9.13 1.05 40.11
CA GLY A 81 -9.26 -0.07 41.06
C GLY A 81 -9.96 -1.28 40.44
N ALA A 82 -11.04 -1.07 39.68
CA ALA A 82 -11.76 -2.12 38.97
C ALA A 82 -10.95 -2.69 37.80
N VAL A 83 -10.21 -1.84 37.08
CA VAL A 83 -9.27 -2.26 36.03
C VAL A 83 -8.12 -3.02 36.66
N ALA A 84 -7.48 -2.53 37.71
CA ALA A 84 -6.40 -3.24 38.39
C ALA A 84 -6.86 -4.59 38.97
N SER A 85 -8.08 -4.65 39.52
CA SER A 85 -8.63 -5.89 40.08
C SER A 85 -9.08 -6.88 39.00
N ARG A 86 -9.59 -6.44 37.84
CA ARG A 86 -9.94 -7.32 36.71
C ARG A 86 -8.76 -7.72 35.82
N VAL A 87 -7.71 -6.91 35.75
CA VAL A 87 -6.45 -7.21 35.03
C VAL A 87 -5.78 -8.47 35.59
N THR A 88 -6.05 -8.81 36.86
CA THR A 88 -5.55 -10.05 37.48
C THR A 88 -6.37 -11.29 37.14
N SER A 89 -7.58 -11.16 36.57
CA SER A 89 -8.58 -12.25 36.53
C SER A 89 -9.22 -12.53 35.17
N SER A 90 -8.94 -11.79 34.08
CA SER A 90 -9.47 -12.12 32.74
C SER A 90 -8.37 -12.23 31.66
N PRO A 91 -8.30 -13.35 30.88
CA PRO A 91 -7.31 -13.53 29.82
C PRO A 91 -7.44 -12.57 28.63
N GLY A 92 -8.66 -12.27 28.18
CA GLY A 92 -8.89 -11.53 26.92
C GLY A 92 -8.59 -10.03 26.94
N LEU A 93 -8.61 -9.38 28.11
CA LEU A 93 -8.25 -7.95 28.21
C LEU A 93 -6.72 -7.74 28.25
N ARG A 94 -5.97 -8.79 28.60
CA ARG A 94 -4.50 -8.80 28.66
C ARG A 94 -3.88 -8.73 27.26
N GLU A 95 -4.56 -9.27 26.26
CA GLU A 95 -4.20 -9.12 24.84
C GLU A 95 -4.53 -7.71 24.33
N PHE A 96 -5.70 -7.15 24.66
CA PHE A 96 -6.10 -5.80 24.21
C PHE A 96 -5.20 -4.67 24.76
N ILE A 97 -4.76 -4.75 26.03
CA ILE A 97 -3.87 -3.74 26.64
C ILE A 97 -2.42 -3.88 26.16
N ARG A 98 -2.02 -5.06 25.67
CA ARG A 98 -0.68 -5.32 25.12
C ARG A 98 -0.43 -4.60 23.79
N ASP A 99 -1.50 -4.19 23.11
CA ASP A 99 -1.46 -3.62 21.76
C ASP A 99 -1.68 -2.08 21.72
N MET A 100 -1.72 -1.38 22.87
CA MET A 100 -1.81 0.08 22.89
C MET A 100 -0.43 0.77 22.97
N PRO A 101 -0.08 1.69 22.05
CA PRO A 101 1.18 2.42 22.09
C PRO A 101 1.13 3.56 23.13
N ILE A 102 1.91 3.43 24.22
CA ILE A 102 2.06 4.49 25.22
C ILE A 102 3.28 5.33 24.88
N HIS A 103 3.10 6.63 24.66
CA HIS A 103 4.19 7.58 24.43
C HIS A 103 4.63 8.19 25.77
N ILE A 104 5.87 7.91 26.21
CA ILE A 104 6.46 8.54 27.40
C ILE A 104 7.87 9.05 27.07
N GLY A 105 8.07 10.36 27.15
CA GLY A 105 9.41 10.96 27.31
C GLY A 105 10.34 10.94 26.11
N GLY A 106 9.84 10.98 24.86
CA GLY A 106 10.68 11.20 23.67
C GLY A 106 11.58 10.03 23.24
N ALA A 107 11.55 8.90 23.96
CA ALA A 107 12.23 7.67 23.55
C ALA A 107 11.25 6.74 22.81
N ARG A 108 11.64 6.26 21.62
CA ARG A 108 10.92 5.21 20.89
C ARG A 108 11.28 3.85 21.48
N LEU A 109 10.44 3.30 22.36
CA LEU A 109 10.53 1.90 22.79
C LEU A 109 9.76 1.02 21.79
N GLN A 110 10.43 0.03 21.19
CA GLN A 110 9.78 -0.96 20.32
C GLN A 110 9.07 -2.03 21.17
N ILE A 111 7.92 -2.54 20.70
CA ILE A 111 7.26 -3.69 21.33
C ILE A 111 8.21 -4.90 21.24
N GLY A 112 8.75 -5.32 22.38
CA GLY A 112 9.75 -6.39 22.49
C GLY A 112 11.09 -5.96 23.13
N ASP A 113 11.38 -4.65 23.15
CA ASP A 113 12.52 -4.12 23.91
C ASP A 113 12.09 -3.84 25.35
N TRP A 114 12.48 -4.73 26.25
CA TRP A 114 12.22 -4.59 27.67
C TRP A 114 13.33 -3.75 28.30
N PRO A 115 13.04 -2.60 28.93
CA PRO A 115 14.05 -1.89 29.70
C PRO A 115 14.49 -2.76 30.88
N GLY A 116 15.78 -3.13 30.92
CA GLY A 116 16.37 -3.99 31.94
C GLY A 116 17.65 -4.66 31.43
N ASN A 117 18.39 -5.31 32.33
CA ASN A 117 19.55 -6.10 31.92
C ASN A 117 19.10 -7.34 31.13
N SER A 118 19.94 -7.78 30.19
CA SER A 118 19.71 -9.00 29.43
C SER A 118 20.98 -9.85 29.39
N TYR A 119 20.79 -11.17 29.43
CA TYR A 119 21.88 -12.14 29.39
C TYR A 119 21.64 -13.12 28.24
N SER A 120 22.70 -13.44 27.51
CA SER A 120 22.66 -14.33 26.33
C SER A 120 23.28 -15.68 26.64
N PHE A 121 22.63 -16.76 26.21
CA PHE A 121 23.10 -18.14 26.36
C PHE A 121 22.94 -18.87 25.02
N ASN A 122 23.87 -19.75 24.69
CA ASN A 122 23.88 -20.48 23.42
C ASN A 122 23.79 -21.98 23.65
N ASP A 123 22.93 -22.64 22.88
CA ASP A 123 22.83 -24.10 22.80
C ASP A 123 22.99 -24.53 21.33
N GLU A 124 23.53 -25.72 21.11
CA GLU A 124 23.64 -26.33 19.79
C GLU A 124 23.15 -27.78 19.84
N SER A 125 22.28 -28.14 18.90
CA SER A 125 21.80 -29.51 18.71
C SER A 125 21.92 -29.92 17.26
N SER A 126 22.22 -31.20 17.03
CA SER A 126 22.16 -31.81 15.71
C SER A 126 21.21 -33.00 15.71
N TYR A 127 20.38 -33.08 14.67
CA TYR A 127 19.41 -34.16 14.48
C TYR A 127 19.64 -34.83 13.13
N PRO A 128 19.73 -36.18 13.06
CA PRO A 128 19.81 -36.87 11.79
C PRO A 128 18.51 -36.70 11.00
N LEU A 129 18.60 -36.24 9.75
CA LEU A 129 17.45 -36.03 8.87
C LEU A 129 17.76 -36.57 7.48
N GLN A 130 16.92 -37.49 6.99
CA GLN A 130 17.02 -37.95 5.60
C GLN A 130 16.67 -36.82 4.63
N ARG A 131 17.42 -36.71 3.52
CA ARG A 131 17.32 -35.63 2.51
C ARG A 131 15.90 -35.26 2.07
N SER A 132 14.96 -36.20 2.07
CA SER A 132 13.59 -36.04 1.56
C SER A 132 12.54 -35.79 2.63
N THR A 133 12.89 -35.83 3.92
CA THR A 133 11.92 -35.63 5.00
C THR A 133 11.53 -34.16 5.10
N PRO A 134 10.24 -33.80 5.01
CA PRO A 134 9.78 -32.44 5.23
C PRO A 134 10.15 -31.94 6.63
N LEU A 135 10.74 -30.75 6.70
CA LEU A 135 11.13 -30.10 7.95
C LEU A 135 10.17 -28.96 8.26
N ARG A 136 9.68 -28.88 9.50
CA ARG A 136 8.96 -27.74 10.03
C ARG A 136 9.78 -27.08 11.14
N ILE A 137 9.96 -25.78 11.07
CA ILE A 137 10.61 -24.97 12.11
C ILE A 137 9.55 -24.03 12.69
N GLU A 138 9.36 -24.09 14.01
CA GLU A 138 8.44 -23.21 14.73
C GLU A 138 9.19 -22.40 15.79
N ASN A 139 9.04 -21.09 15.72
CA ASN A 139 9.57 -20.18 16.72
C ASN A 139 8.57 -19.05 17.00
N SER A 140 8.76 -18.38 18.12
CA SER A 140 8.01 -17.19 18.49
C SER A 140 8.90 -16.29 19.33
N TYR A 141 8.86 -14.99 19.03
CA TYR A 141 9.70 -13.97 19.66
C TYR A 141 11.19 -14.27 19.48
N GLY A 142 11.74 -13.83 18.35
CA GLY A 142 13.13 -14.03 17.96
C GLY A 142 13.28 -14.48 16.51
N GLY A 143 14.43 -14.19 15.91
CA GLY A 143 14.67 -14.42 14.48
C GLY A 143 14.89 -15.89 14.13
N ILE A 144 14.65 -16.24 12.87
CA ILE A 144 15.04 -17.52 12.28
C ILE A 144 15.91 -17.22 11.06
N LEU A 145 17.14 -17.73 11.07
CA LEU A 145 18.05 -17.74 9.93
C LEU A 145 18.16 -19.17 9.43
N VAL A 146 17.72 -19.43 8.20
CA VAL A 146 17.84 -20.74 7.56
C VAL A 146 18.85 -20.67 6.42
N THR A 147 19.85 -21.53 6.50
CA THR A 147 20.91 -21.67 5.49
C THR A 147 21.12 -23.15 5.14
N PRO A 148 21.61 -23.46 3.94
CA PRO A 148 21.93 -24.83 3.58
C PRO A 148 23.12 -25.33 4.40
N GLY A 149 22.98 -26.52 4.97
CA GLY A 149 24.00 -27.23 5.73
C GLY A 149 24.39 -28.55 5.08
N SER A 150 24.64 -29.55 5.93
CA SER A 150 24.90 -30.90 5.45
C SER A 150 23.64 -31.55 4.87
N ASP A 151 23.81 -32.59 4.06
CA ASP A 151 22.69 -33.28 3.43
C ASP A 151 21.93 -34.25 4.36
N ASN A 152 22.49 -34.63 5.52
CA ASN A 152 22.00 -35.75 6.33
C ASN A 152 21.69 -35.38 7.80
N GLU A 153 21.92 -34.14 8.20
CA GLU A 153 21.56 -33.63 9.52
C GLU A 153 20.95 -32.23 9.41
N VAL A 154 20.10 -31.91 10.38
CA VAL A 154 19.69 -30.55 10.69
C VAL A 154 20.45 -30.11 11.92
N ARG A 155 21.21 -29.03 11.80
CA ARG A 155 21.92 -28.42 12.93
C ARG A 155 21.24 -27.13 13.31
N VAL A 156 20.97 -26.97 14.59
CA VAL A 156 20.25 -25.82 15.14
C VAL A 156 21.13 -25.19 16.21
N ARG A 157 21.45 -23.91 16.04
CA ARG A 157 22.07 -23.09 17.07
C ARG A 157 21.01 -22.16 17.63
N LEU A 158 20.76 -22.28 18.92
CA LEU A 158 19.75 -21.52 19.65
C LEU A 158 20.45 -20.50 20.54
N ARG A 159 20.26 -19.22 20.24
CA ARG A 159 20.66 -18.13 21.12
C ARG A 159 19.46 -17.65 21.93
N LYS A 160 19.54 -17.84 23.25
CA LYS A 160 18.52 -17.47 24.23
C LYS A 160 18.91 -16.13 24.84
N VAL A 161 18.06 -15.12 24.70
CA VAL A 161 18.24 -13.83 25.37
C VAL A 161 17.18 -13.70 26.44
N VAL A 162 17.61 -13.68 27.70
CA VAL A 162 16.73 -13.65 28.88
C VAL A 162 16.83 -12.27 29.52
N PHE A 163 15.67 -11.62 29.72
CA PHE A 163 15.57 -10.31 30.35
C PHE A 163 15.32 -10.46 31.84
N GLN A 164 16.36 -10.23 32.64
CA GLN A 164 16.35 -10.26 34.10
C GLN A 164 17.45 -9.33 34.61
N ASP A 165 17.26 -8.74 35.78
CA ASP A 165 18.29 -7.91 36.41
C ASP A 165 19.43 -8.77 36.98
N ASP A 166 19.08 -9.93 37.52
CA ASP A 166 20.00 -10.91 38.14
C ASP A 166 20.45 -12.00 37.15
N GLU A 167 21.77 -12.15 36.99
CA GLU A 167 22.37 -13.13 36.08
C GLU A 167 22.10 -14.58 36.51
N GLY A 168 22.11 -14.86 37.82
CA GLY A 168 21.85 -16.19 38.36
C GLY A 168 20.45 -16.70 37.98
N ARG A 169 19.45 -15.85 38.14
CA ARG A 169 18.08 -16.09 37.70
C ARG A 169 17.97 -16.20 36.18
N ALA A 170 18.69 -15.37 35.43
CA ALA A 170 18.72 -15.46 33.97
C ALA A 170 19.25 -16.83 33.50
N LYS A 171 20.30 -17.33 34.15
CA LYS A 171 20.89 -18.66 33.88
C LYS A 171 19.93 -19.80 34.22
N GLN A 172 19.18 -19.70 35.33
CA GLN A 172 18.14 -20.67 35.67
C GLN A 172 17.04 -20.72 34.61
N ILE A 173 16.53 -19.57 34.19
CA ILE A 173 15.51 -19.48 33.13
C ILE A 173 16.06 -20.05 31.82
N ALA A 174 17.29 -19.70 31.43
CA ALA A 174 17.91 -20.19 30.21
C ALA A 174 18.11 -21.72 30.20
N ALA A 175 18.38 -22.33 31.35
CA ALA A 175 18.48 -23.79 31.50
C ALA A 175 17.12 -24.50 31.35
N GLU A 176 16.02 -23.81 31.64
CA GLU A 176 14.66 -24.34 31.42
C GLU A 176 14.20 -24.23 29.96
N VAL A 177 14.70 -23.25 29.20
CA VAL A 177 14.41 -23.11 27.76
C VAL A 177 15.17 -24.20 27.01
N LYS A 178 14.46 -25.14 26.39
CA LYS A 178 15.02 -26.28 25.68
C LYS A 178 14.62 -26.26 24.21
N LEU A 179 15.55 -26.69 23.37
CA LEU A 179 15.30 -26.98 21.97
C LEU A 179 14.76 -28.42 21.83
N GLU A 180 13.69 -28.57 21.07
CA GLU A 180 13.03 -29.84 20.82
C GLU A 180 13.09 -30.15 19.32
N GLY A 181 13.57 -31.35 19.00
CA GLY A 181 13.61 -31.88 17.64
C GLY A 181 13.05 -33.29 17.63
N GLY A 182 12.07 -33.57 16.76
CA GLY A 182 11.44 -34.89 16.73
C GLY A 182 10.50 -35.11 15.53
N PRO A 183 9.97 -36.32 15.35
CA PRO A 183 9.02 -36.60 14.27
C PRO A 183 7.75 -35.77 14.43
N LEU A 184 7.27 -35.23 13.32
CA LEU A 184 6.04 -34.45 13.26
C LEU A 184 4.82 -35.39 13.30
N GLY A 185 4.26 -35.62 14.49
CA GLY A 185 2.98 -36.34 14.68
C GLY A 185 3.05 -37.55 15.60
N LEU A 186 2.05 -37.69 16.47
CA LEU A 186 1.76 -38.90 17.24
C LEU A 186 0.72 -39.73 16.47
N GLY A 187 1.16 -40.79 15.78
CA GLY A 187 0.30 -41.87 15.27
C GLY A 187 -0.46 -41.57 13.97
N GLY A 188 0.02 -42.14 12.85
CA GLY A 188 -0.68 -42.17 11.56
C GLY A 188 0.27 -42.01 10.38
N ALA A 189 0.11 -42.81 9.33
CA ALA A 189 1.02 -42.89 8.18
C ALA A 189 1.13 -41.61 7.33
N GLU A 190 0.37 -40.55 7.63
CA GLU A 190 0.25 -39.33 6.81
C GLU A 190 1.05 -38.13 7.33
N SER A 191 1.87 -38.26 8.37
CA SER A 191 2.76 -37.18 8.84
C SER A 191 4.19 -37.66 9.09
N ARG A 192 4.91 -38.03 8.02
CA ARG A 192 6.35 -38.33 8.10
C ARG A 192 7.20 -37.05 7.93
N GLY A 193 7.06 -36.10 8.85
CA GLY A 193 7.88 -34.88 8.89
C GLY A 193 8.83 -34.84 10.09
N PHE A 194 9.68 -33.83 10.16
CA PHE A 194 10.51 -33.52 11.34
C PHE A 194 10.17 -32.11 11.82
N LEU A 195 10.00 -31.93 13.13
CA LEU A 195 9.67 -30.66 13.77
C LEU A 195 10.86 -30.19 14.61
N VAL A 196 11.24 -28.94 14.44
CA VAL A 196 12.18 -28.22 15.31
C VAL A 196 11.43 -27.06 15.96
N LYS A 197 11.37 -27.05 17.28
CA LYS A 197 10.74 -25.97 18.07
C LYS A 197 11.42 -25.78 19.42
N THR A 198 10.91 -24.87 20.25
CA THR A 198 11.28 -24.77 21.67
C THR A 198 10.13 -25.18 22.57
N ASN A 199 10.43 -25.50 23.82
CA ASN A 199 9.42 -25.76 24.87
C ASN A 199 8.72 -24.48 25.38
N ARG A 200 8.69 -23.39 24.58
CA ARG A 200 8.15 -22.09 25.00
C ARG A 200 6.69 -22.17 25.45
N ASP A 201 5.87 -23.01 24.81
CA ASP A 201 4.46 -23.19 25.16
C ASP A 201 4.29 -23.73 26.59
N GLU A 202 5.18 -24.62 27.02
CA GLU A 202 5.20 -25.17 28.39
C GLU A 202 5.61 -24.10 29.42
N LEU A 203 6.46 -23.16 29.02
CA LEU A 203 6.96 -22.06 29.85
C LEU A 203 6.01 -20.84 29.89
N ALA A 204 4.95 -20.82 29.08
CA ALA A 204 4.04 -19.67 28.98
C ALA A 204 3.40 -19.30 30.33
N SER A 205 3.08 -20.29 31.16
CA SER A 205 2.48 -20.10 32.50
C SER A 205 3.43 -19.41 33.49
N LYS A 206 4.75 -19.51 33.29
CA LYS A 206 5.77 -19.00 34.19
C LYS A 206 6.02 -17.49 34.03
N GLY A 207 5.52 -16.89 32.94
CA GLY A 207 5.66 -15.46 32.68
C GLY A 207 7.11 -15.01 32.45
N TYR A 208 7.98 -15.92 32.04
CA TYR A 208 9.38 -15.60 31.73
C TYR A 208 9.47 -14.66 30.53
N ARG A 209 10.46 -13.77 30.58
CA ARG A 209 10.74 -12.80 29.51
C ARG A 209 12.02 -13.21 28.81
N PHE A 210 11.86 -13.79 27.62
CA PHE A 210 12.99 -14.22 26.81
C PHE A 210 12.60 -14.27 25.33
N HIS A 211 13.58 -14.06 24.46
CA HIS A 211 13.47 -14.32 23.03
C HIS A 211 14.50 -15.37 22.59
N THR A 212 14.20 -16.05 21.50
CA THR A 212 14.95 -17.21 21.00
C THR A 212 15.32 -16.96 19.54
N GLU A 213 16.61 -16.75 19.27
CA GLU A 213 17.13 -16.64 17.91
C GLU A 213 17.60 -18.03 17.46
N MET A 214 17.15 -18.47 16.29
CA MET A 214 17.51 -19.77 15.72
C MET A 214 18.33 -19.58 14.44
N GLU A 215 19.54 -20.13 14.42
CA GLU A 215 20.28 -20.38 13.19
C GLU A 215 20.14 -21.88 12.85
N VAL A 216 19.51 -22.18 11.72
CA VAL A 216 19.17 -23.53 11.30
C VAL A 216 19.86 -23.87 9.98
N LEU A 217 20.72 -24.88 10.03
CA LEU A 217 21.41 -25.46 8.89
C LEU A 217 20.64 -26.70 8.44
N VAL A 218 20.10 -26.67 7.21
CA VAL A 218 19.21 -27.71 6.68
C VAL A 218 19.76 -28.34 5.39
N PRO A 219 19.42 -29.60 5.06
CA PRO A 219 19.75 -30.17 3.75
C PRO A 219 19.18 -29.33 2.61
N LYS A 220 20.00 -28.99 1.61
CA LYS A 220 19.59 -28.10 0.50
C LYS A 220 18.33 -28.57 -0.25
N LYS A 221 18.13 -29.90 -0.29
CA LYS A 221 17.06 -30.58 -1.01
C LYS A 221 15.88 -31.01 -0.12
N CYS A 222 15.73 -30.47 1.09
CA CYS A 222 14.56 -30.72 1.93
C CYS A 222 13.41 -29.74 1.62
N ALA A 223 12.16 -30.21 1.73
CA ALA A 223 11.01 -29.31 1.80
C ALA A 223 10.95 -28.66 3.18
N LEU A 224 10.71 -27.35 3.24
CA LEU A 224 10.77 -26.58 4.48
C LEU A 224 9.47 -25.80 4.72
N GLU A 225 8.94 -25.91 5.93
CA GLU A 225 7.90 -25.03 6.47
C GLU A 225 8.48 -24.23 7.64
N VAL A 226 8.40 -22.90 7.59
CA VAL A 226 8.82 -22.00 8.66
C VAL A 226 7.61 -21.27 9.20
N ARG A 227 7.35 -21.40 10.51
CA ARG A 227 6.36 -20.61 11.22
C ARG A 227 7.06 -19.76 12.26
N ASN A 228 6.94 -18.44 12.13
CA ASN A 228 7.47 -17.51 13.09
C ASN A 228 6.45 -16.43 13.45
N ALA A 229 6.67 -15.79 14.60
CA ALA A 229 5.98 -14.56 14.96
C ALA A 229 6.94 -13.67 15.74
N PHE A 230 6.87 -12.36 15.51
CA PHE A 230 7.67 -11.36 16.25
C PHE A 230 9.19 -11.60 16.14
N GLY A 231 9.67 -11.92 14.94
CA GLY A 231 11.09 -12.08 14.64
C GLY A 231 11.36 -12.08 13.15
N GLU A 232 12.52 -11.57 12.75
CA GLU A 232 12.93 -11.55 11.35
C GLU A 232 13.17 -12.99 10.86
N VAL A 233 12.69 -13.29 9.66
CA VAL A 233 12.91 -14.61 9.03
C VAL A 233 13.75 -14.41 7.78
N ARG A 234 14.90 -15.07 7.72
CA ARG A 234 15.76 -15.12 6.54
C ARG A 234 15.91 -16.55 6.07
N VAL A 235 15.57 -16.84 4.83
CA VAL A 235 15.73 -18.17 4.22
C VAL A 235 16.55 -18.04 2.95
N SER A 236 17.58 -18.88 2.81
CA SER A 236 18.49 -18.80 1.67
C SER A 236 18.77 -20.15 1.01
N ASN A 237 18.94 -20.13 -0.33
CA ASN A 237 19.58 -21.18 -1.13
C ASN A 237 18.98 -22.60 -1.04
N LEU A 238 17.67 -22.74 -0.84
CA LEU A 238 16.96 -24.03 -0.83
C LEU A 238 16.47 -24.44 -2.23
N GLU A 239 16.34 -25.74 -2.51
CA GLU A 239 16.01 -26.26 -3.85
C GLU A 239 14.63 -26.91 -3.98
N ARG A 240 13.87 -27.01 -2.89
CA ARG A 240 12.55 -27.64 -2.85
C ARG A 240 11.50 -26.66 -2.32
N LYS A 241 10.28 -27.17 -2.16
CA LYS A 241 9.13 -26.42 -1.64
C LYS A 241 9.51 -25.69 -0.34
N LEU A 242 9.22 -24.40 -0.32
CA LEU A 242 9.40 -23.51 0.81
C LEU A 242 8.06 -22.87 1.15
N ASP A 243 7.60 -23.07 2.38
CA ASP A 243 6.40 -22.44 2.93
C ASP A 243 6.80 -21.61 4.15
N VAL A 244 6.64 -20.29 4.10
CA VAL A 244 7.02 -19.39 5.19
C VAL A 244 5.81 -18.61 5.63
N VAL A 245 5.48 -18.71 6.91
CA VAL A 245 4.42 -17.93 7.55
C VAL A 245 5.05 -17.15 8.70
N THR A 246 5.04 -15.82 8.59
CA THR A 246 5.59 -14.93 9.61
C THR A 246 4.71 -13.70 9.83
N SER A 247 4.95 -13.00 10.93
CA SER A 247 4.22 -11.78 11.28
C SER A 247 5.08 -10.81 12.10
N HIS A 248 4.76 -9.52 11.95
CA HIS A 248 5.28 -8.37 12.70
C HIS A 248 6.73 -7.95 12.42
N LYS A 249 7.55 -8.77 11.77
CA LYS A 249 8.94 -8.46 11.44
C LYS A 249 9.28 -8.86 9.98
N PRO A 250 10.35 -8.30 9.39
CA PRO A 250 10.65 -8.52 7.99
C PRO A 250 10.88 -9.99 7.61
N LEU A 251 10.56 -10.32 6.37
CA LEU A 251 10.84 -11.59 5.72
C LEU A 251 11.84 -11.36 4.58
N GLU A 252 12.91 -12.13 4.54
CA GLU A 252 13.85 -12.19 3.42
C GLU A 252 13.96 -13.62 2.89
N VAL A 253 13.68 -13.82 1.60
CA VAL A 253 13.88 -15.10 0.92
C VAL A 253 14.80 -14.88 -0.27
N ARG A 254 15.94 -15.58 -0.30
CA ARG A 254 16.96 -15.39 -1.34
C ARG A 254 17.44 -16.69 -1.97
N GLY A 255 17.62 -16.71 -3.28
CA GLY A 255 18.34 -17.81 -3.96
C GLY A 255 17.59 -19.15 -3.92
N CYS A 256 16.30 -19.16 -3.58
CA CYS A 256 15.52 -20.37 -3.41
C CYS A 256 14.89 -20.83 -4.74
N ARG A 257 14.71 -22.14 -4.89
CA ARG A 257 14.14 -22.79 -6.07
C ARG A 257 12.97 -23.70 -5.73
N GLY A 258 12.06 -23.88 -6.67
CA GLY A 258 10.88 -24.74 -6.52
C GLY A 258 9.60 -23.94 -6.32
N GLU A 259 8.66 -24.47 -5.54
CA GLU A 259 7.43 -23.76 -5.17
C GLU A 259 7.66 -23.00 -3.86
N ILE A 260 7.53 -21.67 -3.91
CA ILE A 260 7.77 -20.78 -2.77
C ILE A 260 6.44 -20.12 -2.40
N ARG A 261 5.99 -20.35 -1.18
CA ARG A 261 4.83 -19.68 -0.59
C ARG A 261 5.30 -18.86 0.60
N ALA A 262 5.02 -17.56 0.56
CA ALA A 262 5.41 -16.62 1.59
C ALA A 262 4.18 -15.87 2.09
N SER A 263 3.89 -15.97 3.37
CA SER A 263 2.88 -15.17 4.05
C SER A 263 3.51 -14.30 5.12
N ASN A 264 3.33 -12.99 5.02
CA ASN A 264 3.85 -12.05 6.01
C ASN A 264 2.82 -10.95 6.31
N ARG A 265 2.55 -10.71 7.60
CA ARG A 265 1.62 -9.67 8.04
C ARG A 265 2.36 -8.60 8.81
N TYR A 266 2.03 -7.33 8.53
CA TYR A 266 2.46 -6.14 9.27
C TYR A 266 3.94 -5.74 9.11
N ALA A 267 4.67 -6.33 8.17
CA ALA A 267 6.07 -6.01 7.91
C ALA A 267 6.45 -6.25 6.44
N ASP A 268 7.66 -5.84 6.08
CA ASP A 268 8.17 -5.90 4.72
C ASP A 268 8.58 -7.33 4.33
N SER A 269 8.32 -7.69 3.07
CA SER A 269 8.71 -8.96 2.47
C SER A 269 9.60 -8.71 1.27
N ASN A 270 10.84 -9.21 1.34
CA ASN A 270 11.83 -9.10 0.29
C ASN A 270 12.16 -10.49 -0.28
N LEU A 271 11.92 -10.68 -1.58
CA LEU A 271 12.09 -11.94 -2.27
C LEU A 271 13.00 -11.73 -3.49
N MET A 272 14.18 -12.36 -3.47
CA MET A 272 15.26 -12.09 -4.44
C MET A 272 15.86 -13.38 -5.02
N ASP A 273 16.29 -13.35 -6.27
CA ASP A 273 17.01 -14.45 -6.93
C ASP A 273 16.26 -15.79 -6.89
N LEU A 274 14.97 -15.80 -7.25
CA LEU A 274 14.11 -16.98 -7.11
C LEU A 274 13.92 -17.73 -8.42
N THR A 275 13.71 -19.05 -8.36
CA THR A 275 13.40 -19.87 -9.54
C THR A 275 12.22 -20.80 -9.27
N GLY A 276 11.20 -20.77 -10.12
CA GLY A 276 9.97 -21.53 -9.97
C GLY A 276 8.78 -20.65 -9.60
N LYS A 277 7.71 -21.26 -9.08
CA LYS A 277 6.46 -20.55 -8.77
C LYS A 277 6.57 -19.85 -7.42
N VAL A 278 6.31 -18.54 -7.39
CA VAL A 278 6.32 -17.71 -6.18
C VAL A 278 4.89 -17.24 -5.90
N VAL A 279 4.38 -17.52 -4.70
CA VAL A 279 3.09 -17.05 -4.22
C VAL A 279 3.30 -16.27 -2.94
N VAL A 280 2.88 -15.00 -2.93
CA VAL A 280 3.03 -14.10 -1.78
C VAL A 280 1.65 -13.62 -1.32
N ASP A 281 1.34 -13.82 -0.04
CA ASP A 281 0.18 -13.23 0.64
C ASP A 281 0.68 -12.30 1.74
N ALA A 282 0.58 -11.00 1.51
CA ALA A 282 1.14 -10.00 2.41
C ALA A 282 0.10 -8.99 2.91
N ARG A 283 0.40 -8.41 4.08
CA ARG A 283 -0.21 -7.17 4.58
C ARG A 283 0.90 -6.20 4.97
N GLY A 284 1.72 -5.83 4.00
CA GLY A 284 2.96 -5.06 4.18
C GLY A 284 3.62 -4.73 2.84
N ARG A 285 4.76 -4.03 2.84
CA ARG A 285 5.50 -3.76 1.60
C ARG A 285 6.01 -5.08 1.03
N VAL A 286 5.81 -5.30 -0.26
CA VAL A 286 6.35 -6.48 -0.98
C VAL A 286 7.33 -6.01 -2.04
N ALA A 287 8.54 -6.55 -2.01
CA ALA A 287 9.54 -6.40 -3.06
C ALA A 287 9.91 -7.79 -3.60
N VAL A 288 9.69 -7.99 -4.90
CA VAL A 288 10.06 -9.21 -5.63
C VAL A 288 11.01 -8.83 -6.76
N GLU A 289 12.21 -9.38 -6.76
CA GLU A 289 13.26 -9.04 -7.73
C GLU A 289 13.95 -10.29 -8.28
N SER A 290 14.24 -10.27 -9.58
CA SER A 290 15.00 -11.32 -10.29
C SER A 290 14.42 -12.72 -10.08
N VAL A 291 13.23 -12.95 -10.66
CA VAL A 291 12.53 -14.24 -10.57
C VAL A 291 12.46 -14.93 -11.93
N ARG A 292 12.86 -16.20 -11.98
CA ARG A 292 12.68 -17.08 -13.15
C ARG A 292 11.53 -18.05 -12.91
N GLY A 293 10.33 -17.65 -13.28
CA GLY A 293 9.10 -18.39 -13.04
C GLY A 293 7.93 -17.48 -12.69
N ASP A 294 6.75 -18.08 -12.52
CA ASP A 294 5.51 -17.33 -12.35
C ASP A 294 5.38 -16.76 -10.94
N VAL A 295 4.87 -15.53 -10.85
CA VAL A 295 4.71 -14.76 -9.61
C VAL A 295 3.24 -14.42 -9.40
N GLU A 296 2.68 -14.80 -8.25
CA GLU A 296 1.35 -14.40 -7.79
C GLU A 296 1.47 -13.64 -6.47
N VAL A 297 1.04 -12.38 -6.44
CA VAL A 297 1.07 -11.54 -5.25
C VAL A 297 -0.34 -11.09 -4.89
N THR A 298 -0.74 -11.34 -3.65
CA THR A 298 -1.93 -10.75 -3.03
C THR A 298 -1.48 -9.87 -1.88
N ASN A 299 -1.86 -8.59 -1.92
CA ASN A 299 -1.50 -7.63 -0.87
C ASN A 299 -2.63 -6.65 -0.57
N GLU A 300 -2.57 -6.07 0.64
CA GLU A 300 -3.54 -5.10 1.14
C GLU A 300 -2.81 -3.91 1.79
N PHE A 301 -3.30 -2.70 1.50
CA PHE A 301 -2.93 -1.42 2.14
C PHE A 301 -1.48 -0.95 1.96
N SER A 302 -0.64 -1.69 1.23
CA SER A 302 0.80 -1.46 1.16
C SER A 302 1.34 -1.54 -0.28
N PRO A 303 2.53 -0.97 -0.55
CA PRO A 303 3.11 -0.98 -1.89
C PRO A 303 3.63 -2.37 -2.28
N VAL A 304 3.52 -2.68 -3.57
CA VAL A 304 4.06 -3.88 -4.22
C VAL A 304 5.02 -3.44 -5.34
N GLU A 305 6.26 -3.91 -5.28
CA GLU A 305 7.29 -3.67 -6.29
C GLU A 305 7.75 -5.02 -6.86
N ILE A 306 7.59 -5.21 -8.16
CA ILE A 306 7.99 -6.42 -8.90
C ILE A 306 8.92 -6.00 -10.03
N ARG A 307 10.15 -6.52 -10.03
CA ARG A 307 11.17 -6.19 -11.03
C ARG A 307 11.86 -7.42 -11.57
N ASP A 308 12.19 -7.41 -12.85
CA ASP A 308 13.00 -8.45 -13.52
C ASP A 308 12.43 -9.86 -13.35
N VAL A 309 11.25 -10.09 -13.93
CA VAL A 309 10.55 -11.38 -13.85
C VAL A 309 10.50 -12.05 -15.22
N ASP A 310 11.13 -13.22 -15.31
CA ASP A 310 11.04 -14.12 -16.46
C ASP A 310 9.94 -15.17 -16.27
N GLY A 311 8.69 -14.71 -16.28
CA GLY A 311 7.51 -15.51 -15.93
C GLY A 311 6.22 -14.71 -15.94
N ALA A 312 5.08 -15.38 -15.86
CA ALA A 312 3.78 -14.70 -15.81
C ALA A 312 3.58 -14.05 -14.45
N VAL A 313 2.99 -12.86 -14.42
CA VAL A 313 2.77 -12.09 -13.19
C VAL A 313 1.28 -11.86 -12.97
N LYS A 314 0.80 -12.20 -11.78
CA LYS A 314 -0.56 -11.89 -11.33
C LYS A 314 -0.50 -11.12 -10.02
N VAL A 315 -1.08 -9.92 -9.99
CA VAL A 315 -1.09 -9.06 -8.80
C VAL A 315 -2.52 -8.68 -8.45
N THR A 316 -2.89 -8.92 -7.20
CA THR A 316 -4.11 -8.38 -6.59
C THR A 316 -3.69 -7.45 -5.46
N ASN A 317 -4.01 -6.16 -5.57
CA ASN A 317 -3.73 -5.20 -4.50
C ASN A 317 -4.95 -4.32 -4.23
N THR A 318 -5.30 -4.21 -2.95
CA THR A 318 -6.33 -3.28 -2.48
C THR A 318 -5.67 -2.14 -1.71
N GLU A 319 -5.88 -0.91 -2.14
CA GLU A 319 -5.30 0.31 -1.57
C GLU A 319 -3.75 0.30 -1.51
N GLY A 320 -3.09 1.03 -2.40
CA GLY A 320 -1.63 1.08 -2.39
C GLY A 320 -1.01 1.60 -3.68
N ARG A 321 0.24 1.20 -3.93
CA ARG A 321 0.98 1.47 -5.16
C ARG A 321 1.54 0.17 -5.68
N ILE A 322 1.34 -0.11 -6.97
CA ILE A 322 1.92 -1.24 -7.68
C ILE A 322 2.94 -0.70 -8.67
N VAL A 323 4.17 -1.18 -8.60
CA VAL A 323 5.23 -0.92 -9.58
C VAL A 323 5.65 -2.26 -10.17
N ILE A 324 5.50 -2.39 -11.50
CA ILE A 324 5.92 -3.57 -12.26
C ILE A 324 6.91 -3.10 -13.32
N ASP A 325 8.09 -3.68 -13.34
CA ASP A 325 9.15 -3.33 -14.28
C ASP A 325 9.80 -4.60 -14.84
N LYS A 326 10.01 -4.63 -16.16
CA LYS A 326 10.77 -5.67 -16.86
C LYS A 326 10.21 -7.08 -16.63
N VAL A 327 9.12 -7.38 -17.33
CA VAL A 327 8.46 -8.71 -17.28
C VAL A 327 8.36 -9.32 -18.68
N THR A 328 8.74 -10.59 -18.81
CA THR A 328 8.85 -11.26 -20.12
C THR A 328 7.55 -11.93 -20.60
N LYS A 329 6.66 -12.34 -19.68
CA LYS A 329 5.39 -13.03 -19.99
C LYS A 329 4.17 -12.20 -19.54
N PRO A 330 2.93 -12.62 -19.86
CA PRO A 330 1.74 -11.80 -19.62
C PRO A 330 1.56 -11.39 -18.15
N VAL A 331 1.03 -10.18 -17.98
CA VAL A 331 0.78 -9.55 -16.67
C VAL A 331 -0.71 -9.34 -16.48
N VAL A 332 -1.23 -9.76 -15.34
CA VAL A 332 -2.63 -9.55 -14.92
C VAL A 332 -2.66 -8.80 -13.60
N VAL A 333 -3.34 -7.65 -13.56
CA VAL A 333 -3.41 -6.80 -12.35
C VAL A 333 -4.86 -6.48 -12.00
N ASP A 334 -5.27 -6.77 -10.76
CA ASP A 334 -6.50 -6.24 -10.13
C ASP A 334 -6.10 -5.24 -9.03
N ALA A 335 -6.27 -3.96 -9.32
CA ALA A 335 -5.77 -2.83 -8.55
C ALA A 335 -6.92 -1.95 -8.05
N ARG A 336 -7.62 -2.40 -7.00
CA ARG A 336 -8.73 -1.64 -6.40
C ARG A 336 -8.18 -0.53 -5.52
N GLY A 337 -8.47 0.71 -5.86
CA GLY A 337 -7.98 1.87 -5.11
C GLY A 337 -6.44 1.97 -5.08
N SER A 338 -5.75 1.41 -6.07
CA SER A 338 -4.28 1.38 -6.12
C SER A 338 -3.76 2.15 -7.32
N SER A 339 -2.68 2.92 -7.16
CA SER A 339 -1.98 3.51 -8.30
C SER A 339 -1.09 2.44 -8.95
N VAL A 340 -1.07 2.37 -10.27
CA VAL A 340 -0.29 1.37 -11.01
C VAL A 340 0.71 2.05 -11.91
N THR A 341 1.95 1.59 -11.88
CA THR A 341 3.00 1.93 -12.84
C THR A 341 3.55 0.62 -13.39
N ALA A 342 3.32 0.37 -14.68
CA ALA A 342 3.82 -0.81 -15.36
C ALA A 342 4.69 -0.39 -16.56
N GLN A 343 5.93 -0.84 -16.61
CA GLN A 343 6.87 -0.47 -17.66
C GLN A 343 7.71 -1.66 -18.14
N ASN A 344 8.21 -1.60 -19.37
CA ASN A 344 9.08 -2.61 -19.98
C ASN A 344 8.45 -4.02 -19.99
N LEU A 345 7.28 -4.17 -20.62
CA LEU A 345 6.57 -5.45 -20.70
C LEU A 345 6.75 -6.09 -22.08
N ALA A 346 7.37 -7.26 -22.15
CA ALA A 346 7.56 -7.96 -23.43
C ALA A 346 6.29 -8.63 -23.96
N ALA A 347 5.31 -8.87 -23.08
CA ALA A 347 4.05 -9.54 -23.39
C ALA A 347 2.84 -8.69 -22.93
N GLY A 348 1.64 -9.22 -23.16
CA GLY A 348 0.41 -8.45 -22.96
C GLY A 348 0.09 -8.14 -21.50
N LEU A 349 -0.63 -7.02 -21.30
CA LEU A 349 -1.11 -6.55 -20.00
C LEU A 349 -2.63 -6.58 -19.96
N LYS A 350 -3.20 -7.20 -18.92
CA LYS A 350 -4.61 -7.05 -18.54
C LYS A 350 -4.69 -6.38 -17.18
N LEU A 351 -5.34 -5.23 -17.11
CA LEU A 351 -5.41 -4.43 -15.87
C LEU A 351 -6.83 -3.98 -15.59
N THR A 352 -7.30 -4.26 -14.38
CA THR A 352 -8.53 -3.71 -13.81
C THR A 352 -8.15 -2.77 -12.68
N ALA A 353 -8.58 -1.51 -12.72
CA ALA A 353 -8.24 -0.53 -11.70
C ALA A 353 -9.37 0.46 -11.40
N SER A 354 -9.33 1.06 -10.20
CA SER A 354 -10.29 2.10 -9.83
C SER A 354 -9.69 3.20 -8.95
N HIS A 355 -10.25 4.41 -9.05
CA HIS A 355 -10.03 5.58 -8.20
C HIS A 355 -8.66 6.27 -8.27
N ARG A 356 -7.61 5.61 -8.78
CA ARG A 356 -6.25 6.15 -8.81
C ARG A 356 -5.65 6.11 -10.21
N GLN A 357 -4.47 6.70 -10.35
CA GLN A 357 -3.75 6.81 -11.62
C GLN A 357 -3.18 5.47 -12.07
N VAL A 358 -3.30 5.20 -13.37
CA VAL A 358 -2.67 4.08 -14.08
C VAL A 358 -1.70 4.66 -15.10
N LYS A 359 -0.42 4.28 -15.02
CA LYS A 359 0.61 4.62 -16.01
C LYS A 359 1.18 3.34 -16.59
N VAL A 360 1.12 3.19 -17.90
CA VAL A 360 1.68 2.05 -18.63
C VAL A 360 2.60 2.57 -19.73
N SER A 361 3.85 2.11 -19.75
CA SER A 361 4.81 2.46 -20.80
C SER A 361 5.54 1.25 -21.35
N ASP A 362 6.03 1.35 -22.58
CA ASP A 362 7.00 0.40 -23.17
C ASP A 362 6.47 -1.04 -23.15
N VAL A 363 5.37 -1.27 -23.86
CA VAL A 363 4.74 -2.61 -23.96
C VAL A 363 4.84 -3.12 -25.38
N ASP A 364 5.47 -4.29 -25.54
CA ASP A 364 5.74 -4.90 -26.85
C ASP A 364 4.51 -5.62 -27.45
N SER A 365 3.44 -5.77 -26.66
CA SER A 365 2.25 -6.52 -27.03
C SER A 365 0.95 -5.78 -26.67
N ASN A 366 -0.17 -6.50 -26.63
CA ASN A 366 -1.51 -5.93 -26.46
C ASN A 366 -1.77 -5.49 -25.01
N VAL A 367 -2.54 -4.42 -24.86
CA VAL A 367 -2.96 -3.87 -23.56
C VAL A 367 -4.49 -3.85 -23.48
N VAL A 368 -5.04 -4.45 -22.43
CA VAL A 368 -6.48 -4.47 -22.14
C VAL A 368 -6.72 -3.83 -20.77
N LEU A 369 -7.48 -2.74 -20.74
CA LEU A 369 -7.76 -1.96 -19.53
C LEU A 369 -9.25 -1.89 -19.23
N ASP A 370 -9.59 -2.11 -17.97
CA ASP A 370 -10.91 -1.84 -17.39
C ASP A 370 -10.72 -0.88 -16.21
N THR A 371 -11.08 0.40 -16.41
CA THR A 371 -10.79 1.46 -15.45
C THR A 371 -12.02 2.28 -15.08
N ARG A 372 -11.99 2.86 -13.88
CA ARG A 372 -13.03 3.80 -13.44
C ARG A 372 -12.53 4.82 -12.44
N TYR A 373 -13.08 6.03 -12.51
CA TYR A 373 -12.86 7.13 -11.57
C TYR A 373 -11.38 7.53 -11.36
N GLY A 374 -10.54 7.49 -12.38
CA GLY A 374 -9.11 7.78 -12.32
C GLY A 374 -8.56 8.46 -13.58
N SER A 375 -7.23 8.38 -13.74
CA SER A 375 -6.50 8.89 -14.91
C SER A 375 -5.63 7.78 -15.47
N VAL A 376 -5.63 7.62 -16.79
CA VAL A 376 -4.83 6.61 -17.49
C VAL A 376 -3.87 7.31 -18.43
N GLU A 377 -2.59 6.97 -18.31
CA GLU A 377 -1.51 7.40 -19.20
C GLU A 377 -0.88 6.18 -19.86
N LEU A 378 -0.98 6.10 -21.18
CA LEU A 378 -0.36 5.07 -22.01
C LEU A 378 0.67 5.72 -22.91
N SER A 379 1.86 5.12 -23.01
CA SER A 379 2.94 5.62 -23.86
C SER A 379 3.73 4.46 -24.47
N ASN A 380 4.11 4.57 -25.75
CA ASN A 380 4.96 3.58 -26.43
C ASN A 380 4.43 2.14 -26.36
N ILE A 381 3.27 1.91 -26.98
CA ILE A 381 2.63 0.58 -27.04
C ILE A 381 2.75 0.03 -28.45
N LYS A 382 3.46 -1.09 -28.63
CA LYS A 382 3.65 -1.70 -29.95
C LYS A 382 2.42 -2.49 -30.43
N GLY A 383 1.67 -3.08 -29.49
CA GLY A 383 0.48 -3.87 -29.80
C GLY A 383 -0.82 -3.05 -29.83
N ASN A 384 -1.94 -3.77 -29.80
CA ASN A 384 -3.28 -3.19 -29.79
C ASN A 384 -3.69 -2.77 -28.38
N VAL A 385 -4.45 -1.69 -28.28
CA VAL A 385 -4.99 -1.16 -27.03
C VAL A 385 -6.51 -1.29 -27.04
N GLN A 386 -7.06 -1.94 -26.01
CA GLN A 386 -8.49 -2.01 -25.76
C GLN A 386 -8.83 -1.44 -24.38
N ILE A 387 -9.67 -0.42 -24.32
CA ILE A 387 -10.04 0.25 -23.06
C ILE A 387 -11.55 0.24 -22.88
N THR A 388 -12.00 -0.18 -21.70
CA THR A 388 -13.34 0.11 -21.19
C THR A 388 -13.20 0.99 -19.97
N SER A 389 -13.89 2.13 -19.95
CA SER A 389 -13.68 3.17 -18.96
C SER A 389 -14.98 3.82 -18.50
N ASN A 390 -15.03 4.19 -17.22
CA ASN A 390 -16.12 4.98 -16.65
C ASN A 390 -15.58 6.15 -15.82
N SER A 391 -15.90 7.36 -16.25
CA SER A 391 -15.55 8.61 -15.57
C SER A 391 -14.05 8.87 -15.45
N ASP A 392 -13.24 8.43 -16.42
CA ASP A 392 -11.78 8.65 -16.42
C ASP A 392 -11.36 9.84 -17.31
N ARG A 393 -10.07 10.19 -17.19
CA ARG A 393 -9.32 10.92 -18.22
C ARG A 393 -8.26 9.98 -18.81
N ILE A 394 -8.29 9.77 -20.12
CA ILE A 394 -7.37 8.85 -20.81
C ILE A 394 -6.48 9.67 -21.74
N ASN A 395 -5.16 9.51 -21.58
CA ASN A 395 -4.15 9.99 -22.50
C ASN A 395 -3.36 8.80 -23.03
N ALA A 396 -3.35 8.61 -24.35
CA ALA A 396 -2.57 7.60 -25.03
C ALA A 396 -1.65 8.27 -26.04
N GLU A 397 -0.39 7.85 -26.04
CA GLU A 397 0.67 8.40 -26.89
C GLU A 397 1.47 7.25 -27.51
N ASP A 398 1.81 7.38 -28.80
CA ASP A 398 2.63 6.43 -29.55
C ASP A 398 2.14 4.98 -29.46
N VAL A 399 0.96 4.73 -30.04
CA VAL A 399 0.39 3.38 -30.16
C VAL A 399 0.56 2.89 -31.60
N SER A 400 1.35 1.85 -31.80
CA SER A 400 1.61 1.31 -33.15
C SER A 400 0.45 0.46 -33.68
N GLY A 401 -0.23 -0.28 -32.79
CA GLY A 401 -1.39 -1.12 -33.13
C GLY A 401 -2.71 -0.37 -33.22
N SER A 402 -3.82 -1.11 -33.20
CA SER A 402 -5.16 -0.51 -33.15
C SER A 402 -5.49 0.06 -31.77
N PHE A 403 -6.31 1.11 -31.75
CA PHE A 403 -6.79 1.74 -30.52
C PHE A 403 -8.32 1.68 -30.47
N SER A 404 -8.86 0.81 -29.61
CA SER A 404 -10.30 0.67 -29.37
C SER A 404 -10.66 1.09 -27.96
N ALA A 405 -11.53 2.09 -27.82
CA ALA A 405 -11.91 2.60 -26.52
C ALA A 405 -13.41 2.82 -26.38
N ARG A 406 -13.98 2.34 -25.28
CA ARG A 406 -15.37 2.59 -24.89
C ARG A 406 -15.38 3.29 -23.54
N GLY A 407 -16.00 4.45 -23.49
CA GLY A 407 -16.09 5.29 -22.31
C GLY A 407 -17.52 5.66 -21.97
N THR A 408 -17.83 5.76 -20.68
CA THR A 408 -18.95 6.59 -20.19
C THR A 408 -18.36 7.75 -19.42
N ALA A 409 -18.82 8.98 -19.66
CA ALA A 409 -18.30 10.16 -18.96
C ALA A 409 -16.76 10.34 -19.00
N THR A 410 -16.12 9.86 -20.07
CA THR A 410 -14.66 9.73 -20.17
C THR A 410 -14.12 10.58 -21.30
N SER A 411 -13.08 11.37 -21.01
CA SER A 411 -12.38 12.17 -22.02
C SER A 411 -11.21 11.36 -22.60
N PHE A 412 -11.10 11.35 -23.93
CA PHE A 412 -10.03 10.64 -24.63
C PHE A 412 -9.10 11.64 -25.32
N ARG A 413 -7.80 11.50 -25.06
CA ARG A 413 -6.74 12.12 -25.84
C ARG A 413 -5.85 11.02 -26.39
N ALA A 414 -5.81 10.87 -27.71
CA ALA A 414 -4.95 9.90 -28.39
C ALA A 414 -4.02 10.68 -29.34
N ASN A 415 -2.71 10.57 -29.13
CA ASN A 415 -1.71 11.22 -29.97
C ASN A 415 -0.85 10.14 -30.63
N THR A 416 -0.61 10.27 -31.94
CA THR A 416 0.23 9.36 -32.73
C THR A 416 -0.25 7.90 -32.66
N ILE A 417 -1.26 7.57 -33.47
CA ILE A 417 -1.81 6.22 -33.55
C ILE A 417 -1.57 5.63 -34.95
N GLY A 418 -0.78 4.55 -35.00
CA GLY A 418 -0.40 3.87 -36.24
C GLY A 418 -1.55 3.07 -36.87
N GLY A 419 -2.30 2.34 -36.03
CA GLY A 419 -3.40 1.49 -36.46
C GLY A 419 -4.78 2.18 -36.49
N PRO A 420 -5.84 1.43 -36.80
CA PRO A 420 -7.22 1.93 -36.77
C PRO A 420 -7.63 2.43 -35.38
N VAL A 421 -8.36 3.54 -35.35
CA VAL A 421 -8.92 4.14 -34.13
C VAL A 421 -10.43 3.92 -34.10
N GLU A 422 -10.95 3.34 -33.02
CA GLU A 422 -12.39 3.27 -32.73
C GLU A 422 -12.67 3.78 -31.31
N ILE A 423 -13.36 4.91 -31.18
CA ILE A 423 -13.71 5.50 -29.89
C ILE A 423 -15.21 5.69 -29.79
N ALA A 424 -15.82 5.17 -28.73
CA ALA A 424 -17.21 5.43 -28.38
C ALA A 424 -17.30 6.04 -26.98
N THR A 425 -17.83 7.25 -26.84
CA THR A 425 -18.03 7.91 -25.54
C THR A 425 -19.36 8.67 -25.49
N THR A 426 -19.70 9.19 -24.31
CA THR A 426 -21.00 9.84 -24.08
C THR A 426 -20.93 11.31 -23.66
N LEU A 427 -20.11 11.71 -22.67
CA LEU A 427 -20.26 13.05 -22.06
C LEU A 427 -19.10 14.04 -22.22
N LYS A 428 -17.92 13.59 -22.65
CA LYS A 428 -16.70 14.39 -22.61
C LYS A 428 -16.00 14.39 -23.97
N GLU A 429 -15.08 15.33 -24.12
CA GLU A 429 -14.31 15.56 -25.35
C GLU A 429 -13.51 14.33 -25.81
N VAL A 430 -13.35 14.25 -27.13
CA VAL A 430 -12.45 13.31 -27.81
C VAL A 430 -11.48 14.11 -28.66
N ILE A 431 -10.18 13.97 -28.38
CA ILE A 431 -9.11 14.61 -29.12
C ILE A 431 -8.25 13.50 -29.71
N VAL A 432 -8.14 13.44 -31.04
CA VAL A 432 -7.21 12.52 -31.71
C VAL A 432 -6.26 13.33 -32.58
N ASN A 433 -4.97 13.19 -32.32
CA ASN A 433 -3.91 13.83 -33.08
C ASN A 433 -3.08 12.77 -33.78
N ASP A 434 -2.75 13.02 -35.05
CA ASP A 434 -1.79 12.27 -35.86
C ASP A 434 -2.09 10.78 -35.97
N PHE A 435 -3.34 10.48 -36.35
CA PHE A 435 -3.75 9.13 -36.75
C PHE A 435 -3.38 8.87 -38.22
N SER A 436 -2.90 7.66 -38.54
CA SER A 436 -2.47 7.31 -39.91
C SER A 436 -3.41 6.38 -40.68
N SER A 437 -4.27 5.63 -39.98
CA SER A 437 -5.19 4.64 -40.57
C SER A 437 -6.64 5.15 -40.56
N SER A 438 -7.63 4.25 -40.55
CA SER A 438 -9.04 4.62 -40.40
C SER A 438 -9.36 5.12 -38.99
N CYS A 439 -10.33 6.02 -38.88
CA CYS A 439 -10.76 6.59 -37.62
C CYS A 439 -12.29 6.61 -37.53
N LYS A 440 -12.84 5.95 -36.52
CA LYS A 440 -14.27 5.89 -36.25
C LYS A 440 -14.55 6.40 -34.85
N ILE A 441 -15.33 7.47 -34.74
CA ILE A 441 -15.67 8.09 -33.46
C ILE A 441 -17.19 8.23 -33.35
N SER A 442 -17.73 7.80 -32.23
CA SER A 442 -19.12 8.02 -31.84
C SER A 442 -19.16 8.73 -30.50
N ASN A 443 -19.76 9.92 -30.46
CA ASN A 443 -19.97 10.67 -29.24
C ASN A 443 -21.44 11.10 -29.08
N GLU A 444 -21.92 11.23 -27.86
CA GLU A 444 -23.25 11.81 -27.61
C GLU A 444 -23.18 13.28 -27.25
N PHE A 445 -22.22 13.66 -26.39
CA PHE A 445 -22.05 15.02 -25.89
C PHE A 445 -20.56 15.37 -25.79
N GLY A 446 -20.23 16.62 -26.13
CA GLY A 446 -18.87 17.15 -26.09
C GLY A 446 -18.18 17.12 -27.45
N ASN A 447 -17.14 17.92 -27.57
CA ASN A 447 -16.51 18.20 -28.86
C ASN A 447 -15.60 17.05 -29.30
N VAL A 448 -15.52 16.86 -30.62
CA VAL A 448 -14.59 15.93 -31.25
C VAL A 448 -13.62 16.74 -32.09
N THR A 449 -12.34 16.70 -31.72
CA THR A 449 -11.27 17.37 -32.46
C THR A 449 -10.32 16.34 -33.04
N LEU A 450 -10.15 16.35 -34.35
CA LEU A 450 -9.26 15.47 -35.09
C LEU A 450 -8.22 16.29 -35.82
N THR A 451 -6.95 15.95 -35.63
CA THR A 451 -5.82 16.55 -36.34
C THR A 451 -4.97 15.45 -36.92
N THR A 452 -4.43 15.63 -38.12
CA THR A 452 -3.41 14.72 -38.67
C THR A 452 -2.39 15.46 -39.51
N GLU A 453 -1.12 15.08 -39.38
CA GLU A 453 -0.03 15.62 -40.20
C GLU A 453 -0.09 15.16 -41.66
N ASN A 454 -0.49 13.91 -41.87
CA ASN A 454 -0.49 13.26 -43.16
C ASN A 454 -1.92 12.99 -43.60
N ALA A 455 -2.18 12.98 -44.90
CA ALA A 455 -3.49 12.56 -45.40
C ALA A 455 -3.82 11.16 -44.85
N PRO A 456 -5.01 10.95 -44.25
CA PRO A 456 -5.37 9.66 -43.70
C PRO A 456 -5.32 8.61 -44.81
N LYS A 457 -4.89 7.38 -44.49
CA LYS A 457 -4.85 6.27 -45.47
C LYS A 457 -6.14 5.47 -45.53
N GLY A 458 -7.03 5.66 -44.55
CA GLY A 458 -8.31 4.98 -44.45
C GLY A 458 -9.45 5.94 -44.16
N ASP A 459 -10.67 5.40 -44.19
CA ASP A 459 -11.88 6.20 -44.01
C ASP A 459 -11.96 6.81 -42.61
N VAL A 460 -12.55 8.00 -42.54
CA VAL A 460 -12.80 8.75 -41.31
C VAL A 460 -14.31 8.87 -41.13
N THR A 461 -14.85 8.37 -40.03
CA THR A 461 -16.28 8.47 -39.70
C THR A 461 -16.43 9.05 -38.31
N VAL A 462 -17.05 10.23 -38.20
CA VAL A 462 -17.35 10.87 -36.91
C VAL A 462 -18.84 11.08 -36.81
N ARG A 463 -19.44 10.56 -35.75
CA ARG A 463 -20.84 10.77 -35.40
C ARG A 463 -20.93 11.41 -34.03
N SER A 464 -21.57 12.57 -33.94
CA SER A 464 -21.87 13.25 -32.69
C SER A 464 -23.37 13.55 -32.60
N ARG A 465 -23.93 13.58 -31.39
CA ARG A 465 -25.31 14.09 -31.17
C ARG A 465 -25.27 15.58 -30.83
N ASN A 466 -24.54 15.94 -29.78
CA ASN A 466 -24.45 17.29 -29.21
C ASN A 466 -22.99 17.70 -28.95
N GLY A 467 -22.30 18.15 -29.98
CA GLY A 467 -20.93 18.65 -29.86
C GLY A 467 -20.34 18.98 -31.21
N ASP A 468 -19.49 20.00 -31.25
CA ASP A 468 -18.84 20.43 -32.48
C ASP A 468 -17.84 19.38 -32.94
N ILE A 469 -17.77 19.20 -34.26
CA ILE A 469 -16.76 18.35 -34.91
C ILE A 469 -15.78 19.26 -35.61
N GLU A 470 -14.54 19.28 -35.14
CA GLU A 470 -13.44 20.00 -35.78
C GLU A 470 -12.48 18.98 -36.41
N LEU A 471 -12.28 19.07 -37.72
CA LEU A 471 -11.34 18.24 -38.46
C LEU A 471 -10.29 19.11 -39.15
N PHE A 472 -9.04 18.90 -38.75
CA PHE A 472 -7.85 19.55 -39.31
C PHE A 472 -7.10 18.56 -40.20
N LEU A 473 -7.08 18.84 -41.51
CA LEU A 473 -6.35 18.06 -42.51
C LEU A 473 -5.26 18.93 -43.14
N PRO A 474 -4.16 18.35 -43.63
CA PRO A 474 -3.15 19.11 -44.38
C PRO A 474 -3.77 19.63 -45.69
N GLU A 475 -3.34 20.81 -46.16
CA GLU A 475 -3.82 21.42 -47.41
C GLU A 475 -3.61 20.52 -48.63
N GLU A 476 -2.65 19.60 -48.54
CA GLU A 476 -2.31 18.63 -49.57
C GLU A 476 -3.17 17.36 -49.59
N ALA A 477 -4.07 17.18 -48.62
CA ALA A 477 -4.89 15.98 -48.52
C ALA A 477 -5.85 15.80 -49.70
N ALA A 478 -5.98 14.56 -50.17
CA ALA A 478 -6.97 14.14 -51.16
C ALA A 478 -8.02 13.24 -50.51
N PHE A 479 -9.29 13.64 -50.53
CA PHE A 479 -10.38 12.93 -49.85
C PHE A 479 -11.74 13.21 -50.48
N GLN A 480 -12.72 12.39 -50.14
CA GLN A 480 -14.13 12.58 -50.47
C GLN A 480 -14.87 12.90 -49.18
N ILE A 481 -15.59 14.02 -49.13
CA ILE A 481 -16.27 14.48 -47.90
C ILE A 481 -17.78 14.37 -48.05
N GLU A 482 -18.41 13.87 -47.00
CA GLU A 482 -19.84 13.93 -46.76
C GLU A 482 -20.06 14.39 -45.32
N ALA A 483 -20.34 15.68 -45.14
CA ALA A 483 -20.62 16.28 -43.85
C ALA A 483 -22.08 16.75 -43.76
N THR A 484 -22.78 16.37 -42.69
CA THR A 484 -24.19 16.72 -42.45
C THR A 484 -24.39 17.18 -41.02
N ALA A 485 -24.88 18.40 -40.84
CA ALA A 485 -25.34 18.95 -39.56
C ALA A 485 -26.85 19.21 -39.64
N ARG A 486 -27.67 18.46 -38.88
CA ARG A 486 -29.14 18.55 -39.02
C ARG A 486 -29.72 19.87 -38.51
N ASN A 487 -29.25 20.35 -37.37
CA ASN A 487 -29.63 21.63 -36.77
C ASN A 487 -28.36 22.40 -36.42
N GLY A 488 -27.61 22.81 -37.44
CA GLY A 488 -26.28 23.38 -37.28
C GLY A 488 -25.62 23.69 -38.61
N ARG A 489 -24.44 24.32 -38.57
CA ARG A 489 -23.72 24.77 -39.76
C ARG A 489 -22.58 23.81 -40.12
N VAL A 490 -22.29 23.73 -41.40
CA VAL A 490 -21.06 23.10 -41.90
C VAL A 490 -20.23 24.18 -42.59
N ASP A 491 -19.03 24.44 -42.07
CA ASP A 491 -18.09 25.41 -42.62
C ASP A 491 -16.81 24.71 -43.06
N SER A 492 -16.21 25.19 -44.15
CA SER A 492 -14.98 24.65 -44.72
C SER A 492 -14.05 25.77 -45.15
N ASN A 493 -12.78 25.69 -44.75
CA ASN A 493 -11.70 26.56 -45.24
C ASN A 493 -10.89 25.89 -46.37
N PHE A 494 -11.34 24.74 -46.89
CA PHE A 494 -10.66 24.04 -47.98
C PHE A 494 -11.05 24.64 -49.34
N PRO A 495 -10.08 24.90 -50.24
CA PRO A 495 -10.36 25.39 -51.58
C PRO A 495 -11.27 24.43 -52.37
N GLY A 496 -12.31 24.97 -53.00
CA GLY A 496 -13.24 24.21 -53.85
C GLY A 496 -14.31 23.41 -53.10
N LEU A 497 -14.43 23.58 -51.78
CA LEU A 497 -15.52 23.04 -50.98
C LEU A 497 -16.44 24.17 -50.51
N GLU A 498 -17.55 24.35 -51.21
CA GLU A 498 -18.59 25.31 -50.83
C GLU A 498 -19.73 24.58 -50.11
N PRO A 499 -20.19 25.07 -48.94
CA PRO A 499 -21.36 24.52 -48.26
C PRO A 499 -22.59 24.55 -49.18
N ALA A 500 -23.30 23.44 -49.26
CA ALA A 500 -24.60 23.42 -49.90
C ALA A 500 -25.61 23.94 -48.87
N GLU A 501 -26.24 25.09 -49.16
CA GLU A 501 -27.43 25.52 -48.41
C GLU A 501 -28.55 24.51 -48.67
N ALA A 502 -28.74 23.56 -47.74
CA ALA A 502 -29.95 22.75 -47.73
C ALA A 502 -31.07 23.59 -47.10
N GLY A 503 -32.22 23.70 -47.76
CA GLY A 503 -33.34 24.50 -47.24
C GLY A 503 -33.69 24.13 -45.78
N GLY A 504 -33.63 25.10 -44.87
CA GLY A 504 -33.85 24.94 -43.43
C GLY A 504 -32.60 25.23 -42.57
N ASP A 505 -32.61 24.87 -41.28
CA ASP A 505 -31.48 25.00 -40.34
C ASP A 505 -30.40 23.90 -40.48
N ALA A 506 -30.42 23.16 -41.60
CA ALA A 506 -29.55 22.01 -41.85
C ALA A 506 -28.36 22.38 -42.75
N GLY A 507 -27.14 22.22 -42.24
CA GLY A 507 -25.91 22.37 -43.01
C GLY A 507 -25.50 21.07 -43.70
N SER A 508 -25.11 21.15 -44.97
CA SER A 508 -24.57 20.02 -45.72
C SER A 508 -23.36 20.42 -46.55
N LEU A 509 -22.35 19.55 -46.62
CA LEU A 509 -21.19 19.72 -47.47
C LEU A 509 -20.85 18.38 -48.11
N ARG A 510 -20.85 18.34 -49.43
CA ARG A 510 -20.42 17.18 -50.22
C ARG A 510 -19.47 17.64 -51.30
N GLY A 511 -18.38 16.91 -51.46
CA GLY A 511 -17.40 17.26 -52.47
C GLY A 511 -16.22 16.30 -52.53
N ARG A 512 -15.41 16.48 -53.56
CA ARG A 512 -14.18 15.74 -53.78
C ARG A 512 -13.03 16.74 -53.80
N VAL A 513 -12.03 16.51 -52.95
CA VAL A 513 -10.81 17.32 -52.89
C VAL A 513 -9.69 16.59 -53.61
N ARG A 514 -9.03 17.28 -54.55
CA ARG A 514 -7.93 16.76 -55.39
C ARG A 514 -8.29 15.43 -56.07
N THR A 515 -7.43 14.42 -55.96
CA THR A 515 -7.62 13.10 -56.59
C THR A 515 -8.72 12.27 -55.93
N GLY A 516 -9.35 12.73 -54.85
CA GLY A 516 -10.44 12.04 -54.14
C GLY A 516 -10.07 10.65 -53.61
N GLY A 517 -9.34 10.64 -52.50
CA GLY A 517 -8.91 9.46 -51.76
C GLY A 517 -9.97 8.94 -50.76
N PRO A 518 -9.61 8.69 -49.48
CA PRO A 518 -10.51 8.08 -48.51
C PRO A 518 -11.81 8.86 -48.28
N LYS A 519 -12.83 8.14 -47.81
CA LYS A 519 -14.11 8.73 -47.47
C LYS A 519 -14.07 9.33 -46.06
N VAL A 520 -14.45 10.59 -45.96
CA VAL A 520 -14.63 11.33 -44.71
C VAL A 520 -16.13 11.56 -44.54
N VAL A 521 -16.71 11.01 -43.48
CA VAL A 521 -18.13 11.13 -43.13
C VAL A 521 -18.24 11.79 -41.77
N LEU A 522 -18.86 12.96 -41.71
CA LEU A 522 -19.03 13.74 -40.48
C LEU A 522 -20.53 14.00 -40.28
N GLU A 523 -21.09 13.55 -39.15
CA GLU A 523 -22.50 13.71 -38.85
C GLU A 523 -22.70 14.30 -37.45
N THR A 524 -23.49 15.37 -37.35
CA THR A 524 -23.92 15.95 -36.07
C THR A 524 -25.41 16.31 -36.07
N GLN A 525 -26.09 16.23 -34.92
CA GLN A 525 -27.53 16.49 -34.84
C GLN A 525 -27.87 17.95 -34.47
N TYR A 526 -27.13 18.57 -33.55
CA TYR A 526 -27.49 19.88 -32.97
C TYR A 526 -26.31 20.85 -32.84
N SER A 527 -25.20 20.60 -33.55
CA SER A 527 -23.98 21.41 -33.43
C SER A 527 -23.33 21.61 -34.80
N SER A 528 -22.16 22.26 -34.85
CA SER A 528 -21.53 22.61 -36.12
C SER A 528 -20.39 21.66 -36.49
N ILE A 529 -20.08 21.61 -37.78
CA ILE A 529 -18.94 20.89 -38.33
C ILE A 529 -18.00 21.93 -38.94
N HIS A 530 -16.74 21.91 -38.53
CA HIS A 530 -15.70 22.79 -39.05
C HIS A 530 -14.57 21.96 -39.68
N LEU A 531 -14.42 22.11 -41.00
CA LEU A 531 -13.32 21.53 -41.76
C LEU A 531 -12.25 22.60 -42.00
N ARG A 532 -11.05 22.42 -41.45
CA ARG A 532 -9.98 23.43 -41.49
C ARG A 532 -8.67 22.85 -42.05
N THR A 533 -7.93 23.70 -42.77
CA THR A 533 -6.56 23.38 -43.18
C THR A 533 -5.62 23.51 -41.98
N ARG A 534 -4.72 22.55 -41.80
CA ARG A 534 -3.66 22.59 -40.78
C ARG A 534 -2.75 23.79 -41.07
N GLY A 535 -2.72 24.78 -40.17
CA GLY A 535 -2.09 26.10 -40.36
C GLY A 535 -3.01 27.29 -40.12
N SER A 536 -4.33 27.05 -40.13
CA SER A 536 -5.36 28.02 -39.70
C SER A 536 -5.73 27.93 -38.21
N GLU A 537 -4.93 27.21 -37.41
CA GLU A 537 -5.11 27.16 -35.96
C GLU A 537 -4.97 28.57 -35.38
N PRO A 538 -5.89 29.04 -34.51
CA PRO A 538 -5.61 30.22 -33.72
C PRO A 538 -4.38 29.90 -32.88
N SER A 539 -3.24 30.56 -33.17
CA SER A 539 -2.01 30.36 -32.42
C SER A 539 -2.33 30.56 -30.94
N ARG A 540 -2.38 29.48 -30.16
CA ARG A 540 -2.42 29.59 -28.71
C ARG A 540 -1.00 29.97 -28.33
N LYS A 541 -0.70 31.28 -28.40
CA LYS A 541 0.55 31.85 -27.89
C LYS A 541 0.73 31.28 -26.48
N MET A 542 1.72 30.40 -26.32
CA MET A 542 2.24 30.02 -25.02
C MET A 542 2.60 31.32 -24.32
N SER A 543 1.79 31.72 -23.33
CA SER A 543 2.21 32.72 -22.37
C SER A 543 3.46 32.17 -21.71
N LYS A 544 4.62 32.78 -22.01
CA LYS A 544 5.86 32.51 -21.29
C LYS A 544 5.56 32.62 -19.78
N PRO A 545 6.06 31.70 -18.95
CA PRO A 545 5.88 31.84 -17.51
C PRO A 545 6.58 33.13 -17.07
N GLU A 546 5.82 34.06 -16.51
CA GLU A 546 6.36 35.25 -15.84
C GLU A 546 7.28 34.77 -14.71
N ARG A 547 8.59 34.94 -14.89
CA ARG A 547 9.55 34.81 -13.81
C ARG A 547 9.26 35.92 -12.79
N PHE A 548 8.53 35.58 -11.74
CA PHE A 548 8.47 36.40 -10.52
C PHE A 548 9.86 36.48 -9.90
N ARG A 549 10.65 37.47 -10.32
CA ARG A 549 11.90 37.86 -9.67
C ARG A 549 11.54 38.61 -8.40
N ARG A 550 11.42 37.89 -7.27
CA ARG A 550 11.43 38.51 -5.94
C ARG A 550 12.82 39.07 -5.66
N GLU A 551 13.02 40.35 -5.93
CA GLU A 551 14.12 41.12 -5.36
C GLU A 551 13.86 41.28 -3.85
N ARG A 552 14.56 40.48 -3.03
CA ARG A 552 14.70 40.79 -1.61
C ARG A 552 15.77 41.87 -1.48
N LYS A 553 15.32 43.11 -1.23
CA LYS A 553 16.14 44.18 -0.66
C LYS A 553 16.77 43.67 0.64
N PHE A 554 18.09 43.57 0.68
CA PHE A 554 18.85 43.50 1.91
C PHE A 554 19.03 44.94 2.41
N GLU A 555 18.26 45.32 3.43
CA GLU A 555 18.56 46.46 4.29
C GLU A 555 19.86 46.15 5.05
N ARG A 556 20.90 46.95 4.81
CA ARG A 556 22.07 47.04 5.68
C ARG A 556 21.95 48.37 6.43
N GLU A 557 21.56 48.30 7.71
CA GLU A 557 21.76 49.41 8.64
C GLU A 557 23.26 49.61 8.93
N PRO A 558 23.75 50.86 9.00
CA PRO A 558 25.12 51.16 9.37
C PRO A 558 25.27 51.32 10.89
N PHE A 559 26.08 50.45 11.52
CA PHE A 559 26.50 50.61 12.91
C PHE A 559 27.53 51.75 13.01
N ARG A 560 27.09 52.91 13.53
CA ARG A 560 27.95 54.04 13.88
C ARG A 560 28.85 53.66 15.08
N ARG A 561 30.16 53.82 14.89
CA ARG A 561 31.13 54.00 15.99
C ARG A 561 30.98 55.41 16.57
N SER A 562 30.85 55.51 17.89
CA SER A 562 31.24 56.70 18.64
C SER A 562 32.15 56.29 19.79
N LEU A 563 33.28 56.99 19.88
CA LEU A 563 34.28 56.94 20.93
C LEU A 563 33.67 57.33 22.28
N ASN A 564 33.96 56.55 23.33
CA ASN A 564 34.70 56.95 24.53
C ASN A 564 34.96 55.73 25.42
#